data_AF-E2AN02-F1
#
_entry.id   AF-E2AN02-F1
#
_cell.length_a   1.000
_cell.length_b   1.000
_cell.length_c   1.000
_cell.angle_alpha   90.00
_cell.angle_beta   90.00
_cell.angle_gamma   90.00
#
_symmetry.space_group_name_H-M   'P 1'
#
loop_
_entity.id
_entity.type
_entity.pdbx_description
1 polymer ?
#
loop_
_entity_poly.entity_id
_entity_poly.type
_entity_poly.pdbx_seq_one_letter_code
_entity_poly.pdbx_strand_id
1 'polypeptide(L)' 'SHRLIVTDKNSNLHFLIDIATDISSLSPKRFVRNTLPLSFKLFAASDTKTNTYGMKTLFLNLGLRRDF' A
#
# COMPACT_ATOMS: atom_id res chain seq x y z
N SER A 1 -11.48 19.10 4.07
CA SER A 1 -11.33 17.91 3.21
C SER A 1 -11.34 16.69 4.11
N HIS A 2 -12.27 15.76 3.91
CA HIS A 2 -12.37 14.54 4.73
C HIS A 2 -11.75 13.39 3.92
N ARG A 3 -10.62 12.85 4.39
CA ARG A 3 -9.96 11.70 3.76
C ARG A 3 -10.45 10.42 4.45
N LEU A 4 -10.85 9.43 3.67
CA LEU A 4 -11.16 8.11 4.20
C LEU A 4 -9.85 7.36 4.45
N ILE A 5 -9.56 7.11 5.72
CA ILE A 5 -8.37 6.38 6.16
C ILE A 5 -8.82 5.10 6.85
N VAL A 6 -8.22 3.99 6.43
CA VAL A 6 -8.43 2.69 7.05
C VAL A 6 -7.14 2.28 7.77
N THR A 7 -7.28 1.78 8.99
CA THR A 7 -6.14 1.37 9.82
C THR A 7 -6.16 -0.14 10.01
N ASP A 8 -5.06 -0.81 9.68
CA ASP A 8 -4.83 -2.18 10.11
C ASP A 8 -4.43 -2.18 11.59
N LYS A 9 -5.28 -2.73 12.45
CA LYS A 9 -5.09 -2.72 13.90
C LYS A 9 -3.90 -3.58 14.36
N ASN A 10 -3.48 -4.56 13.57
CA ASN A 10 -2.37 -5.43 13.94
C ASN A 10 -1.02 -4.73 13.72
N SER A 11 -0.81 -4.08 12.58
CA SER A 11 0.47 -3.43 12.22
C SER A 11 0.50 -1.92 12.40
N ASN A 12 -0.64 -1.32 12.74
CA ASN A 12 -0.88 0.12 12.80
C ASN A 12 -0.52 0.84 11.48
N LEU A 13 -0.71 0.15 10.35
CA LEU A 13 -0.60 0.76 9.03
C LEU A 13 -1.86 1.55 8.70
N HIS A 14 -1.68 2.75 8.14
CA HIS A 14 -2.77 3.60 7.69
C HIS A 14 -2.79 3.67 6.17
N PHE A 15 -3.94 3.35 5.59
CA PHE A 15 -4.20 3.36 4.16
C PHE A 15 -5.16 4.48 3.82
N LEU A 16 -4.77 5.34 2.88
CA LEU A 16 -5.69 6.28 2.25
C LEU A 16 -6.48 5.54 1.18
N ILE A 17 -7.80 5.60 1.24
CA ILE A 17 -8.66 5.01 0.20
C ILE A 17 -8.73 5.97 -0.98
N ASP A 18 -8.29 5.49 -2.15
CA ASP A 18 -8.32 6.21 -3.42
C ASP A 18 -9.05 5.35 -4.47
N ILE A 19 -10.10 5.91 -5.08
CA ILE A 19 -10.92 5.24 -6.11
C ILE A 19 -10.24 5.35 -7.48
N ALA A 20 -9.33 6.30 -7.67
CA ALA A 20 -8.63 6.53 -8.93
C ALA A 20 -7.43 5.58 -9.13
N THR A 21 -7.23 4.60 -8.25
CA THR A 21 -6.11 3.67 -8.31
C THR A 21 -6.57 2.22 -8.20
N ASP A 22 -6.08 1.36 -9.11
CA ASP A 22 -6.39 -0.08 -9.10
C ASP A 22 -5.57 -0.89 -8.08
N ILE A 23 -4.57 -0.25 -7.43
CA ILE A 23 -3.57 -0.95 -6.62
C ILE A 23 -3.33 -0.30 -5.27
N SER A 24 -3.11 -1.15 -4.26
CA SER A 24 -2.60 -0.72 -2.95
C SER A 24 -1.09 -0.55 -2.99
N SER A 25 -0.58 0.61 -2.56
CA SER A 25 0.86 0.87 -2.48
C SER A 25 1.31 1.04 -1.03
N LEU A 26 2.49 0.49 -0.71
CA LEU A 26 3.12 0.59 0.60
C LEU A 26 4.48 1.28 0.45
N SER A 27 4.61 2.47 1.05
CA SER A 27 5.84 3.27 1.06
C SER A 27 6.74 3.20 2.32
N PRO A 28 6.51 2.35 3.35
CA PRO A 28 7.46 2.25 4.46
C PRO A 28 8.83 1.68 4.06
N LYS A 29 9.91 2.39 4.43
CA LYS A 29 11.30 1.94 4.26
C LYS A 29 11.55 0.51 4.80
N ARG A 30 10.81 0.11 5.84
CA ARG A 30 10.89 -1.25 6.42
C ARG A 30 10.47 -2.37 5.47
N PHE A 31 9.63 -2.09 4.47
CA PHE A 31 9.16 -3.10 3.51
C PHE A 31 10.05 -3.21 2.27
N VAL A 32 10.91 -2.22 2.03
CA VAL A 32 11.84 -2.19 0.89
C VAL A 32 13.16 -2.90 1.19
N ARG A 33 13.43 -3.22 2.47
CA ARG A 33 14.69 -3.86 2.87
C ARG A 33 14.74 -5.28 2.27
N ASN A 34 15.75 -5.53 1.44
CA ASN A 34 16.03 -6.80 0.75
C ASN A 34 15.04 -7.19 -0.37
N THR A 35 14.25 -6.26 -0.90
CA THR A 35 13.38 -6.51 -2.06
C THR A 35 14.01 -6.03 -3.36
N LEU A 36 14.04 -6.88 -4.38
CA LEU A 36 14.45 -6.50 -5.73
C LEU A 36 13.36 -5.66 -6.41
N PRO A 37 13.74 -4.71 -7.29
CA PRO A 37 12.77 -3.97 -8.09
C PRO A 37 11.99 -4.91 -9.02
N LEU A 38 10.68 -4.69 -9.14
CA LEU A 38 9.82 -5.45 -10.04
C LEU A 38 9.98 -4.97 -11.49
N SER A 39 9.67 -5.85 -12.44
CA SER A 39 9.82 -5.60 -13.87
C SER A 39 8.76 -4.64 -14.44
N PHE A 40 7.58 -4.53 -13.80
CA PHE A 40 6.56 -3.55 -14.16
C PHE A 40 6.82 -2.21 -13.48
N LYS A 41 6.38 -1.12 -14.12
CA LYS A 41 6.53 0.24 -13.62
C LYS A 41 5.18 0.82 -13.26
N LEU A 42 5.12 1.51 -12.14
CA LEU A 42 3.98 2.34 -11.78
C LEU A 42 4.28 3.79 -12.15
N PHE A 43 3.28 4.43 -12.73
CA PHE A 43 3.30 5.85 -13.01
C PHE A 43 2.53 6.54 -11.89
N ALA A 44 3.20 7.50 -11.24
CA ALA A 44 2.49 8.37 -10.30
C ALA A 44 1.52 9.26 -11.08
N ALA A 45 0.55 9.87 -10.37
CA ALA A 45 -0.33 10.88 -10.96
C ALA A 45 0.43 12.08 -11.57
N SER A 46 1.71 12.26 -11.21
CA SER A 46 2.62 13.25 -11.77
C SER A 46 3.43 12.77 -12.99
N ASP A 47 3.05 11.66 -13.62
CA ASP A 47 3.73 11.04 -14.77
C ASP A 47 5.21 10.69 -14.52
N THR A 48 5.60 10.62 -13.25
CA THR A 48 6.94 10.21 -12.83
C THR A 48 6.98 8.70 -12.66
N LYS A 49 8.00 8.07 -13.26
CA LYS A 49 8.26 6.65 -13.10
C LYS A 49 8.72 6.37 -11.69
N THR A 50 7.97 5.56 -10.95
CA THR A 50 8.35 5.12 -9.62
C THR A 50 8.76 3.66 -9.66
N ASN A 51 9.94 3.36 -9.12
CA ASN A 51 10.39 1.98 -8.97
C ASN A 51 9.53 1.29 -7.89
N THR A 52 8.98 0.13 -8.23
CA THR A 52 8.26 -0.75 -7.32
C THR A 52 9.17 -1.83 -6.78
N TYR A 53 9.09 -2.11 -5.49
CA TYR A 53 9.97 -3.05 -4.81
C TYR A 53 9.16 -4.15 -4.13
N GLY A 54 9.20 -5.35 -4.71
CA GLY A 54 8.49 -6.52 -4.20
C GLY A 54 6.95 -6.42 -4.20
N MET A 55 6.33 -7.54 -3.87
CA MET A 55 4.89 -7.66 -3.62
C MET A 55 4.70 -8.32 -2.26
N LYS A 56 3.68 -7.89 -1.51
CA LYS A 56 3.41 -8.42 -0.18
C LYS A 56 1.92 -8.64 0.01
N THR A 57 1.55 -9.86 0.38
CA THR A 57 0.21 -10.18 0.88
C THR A 57 0.10 -9.68 2.33
N LEU A 58 -0.96 -8.93 2.62
CA LEU A 58 -1.30 -8.48 3.97
C LEU A 58 -2.62 -9.14 4.37
N PHE A 59 -2.69 -9.57 5.63
CA PHE A 59 -3.95 -9.89 6.29
C PHE A 59 -4.33 -8.67 7.12
N LEU A 60 -5.41 -7.99 6.74
CA LEU A 60 -5.82 -6.71 7.29
C LEU A 60 -6.83 -6.92 8.42
N ASN A 61 -6.47 -6.47 9.62
CA ASN A 61 -7.40 -6.37 10.73
C ASN A 61 -8.07 -4.99 10.71
N LEU A 62 -9.25 -4.93 10.09
CA LEU A 62 -10.05 -3.72 10.00
C LEU A 62 -10.89 -3.45 11.27
N GLY A 63 -10.71 -4.24 12.33
CA GLY A 63 -11.57 -4.21 13.51
C GLY A 63 -12.96 -4.81 13.28
N LEU A 64 -13.11 -5.62 12.23
CA LEU A 64 -14.32 -6.37 11.92
C LEU A 64 -14.27 -7.76 12.57
N ARG A 65 -15.27 -8.61 12.30
CA ARG A 65 -15.37 -9.96 12.89
C ARG A 65 -14.24 -10.92 12.49
N ARG A 66 -13.53 -10.63 11.39
CA ARG A 66 -12.39 -11.40 10.89
C ARG A 66 -11.43 -10.50 10.12
N ASP A 67 -10.21 -11.00 9.94
CA ASP A 67 -9.21 -10.40 9.07
C ASP A 67 -9.53 -10.68 7.59
N PHE A 68 -8.99 -9.85 6.70
CA PHE A 68 -9.19 -9.92 5.24
C PHE A 68 -7.86 -10.08 4.49
#